data_AF-A0A410V720-F1
#
_entry.id   AF-A0A410V720-F1
#
_cell.length_a   1.000
_cell.length_b   1.000
_cell.length_c   1.000
_cell.angle_alpha   90.00
_cell.angle_beta   90.00
_cell.angle_gamma   90.00
#
_symmetry.space_group_name_H-M   'P 1'
#
loop_
_entity.id
_entity.type
_entity.pdbx_description
1 polymer ?
#
loop_
_entity_poly.entity_id
_entity_poly.type
_entity_poly.pdbx_seq_one_letter_code
_entity_poly.pdbx_strand_id
1 'polypeptide(L)'
;MAKSKQRQQPIPNRQAAPPLPPTPPAVTPQVAFGYNPAGPREPVDIVSSKEGWSEFTLSDGTVLRAKAVVLDVRKMVGQYNQDGEPVYEMQMTMVNQARVPEELKKKG
;
A
#
# COMPACT_ATOMS: atom_id res chain seq x y z
N MET A 1 53.46 -6.36 43.09
CA MET A 1 53.13 -5.62 41.86
C MET A 1 52.37 -6.55 40.93
N ALA A 2 51.06 -6.33 40.78
CA ALA A 2 50.16 -7.19 40.02
C ALA A 2 50.15 -6.81 38.53
N LYS A 3 50.19 -7.80 37.63
CA LYS A 3 49.88 -7.62 36.21
C LYS A 3 48.76 -8.56 35.82
N SER A 4 47.56 -7.99 35.74
CA SER A 4 46.30 -8.61 35.37
C SER A 4 46.36 -9.07 33.91
N LYS A 5 46.32 -10.38 33.66
CA LYS A 5 46.11 -10.93 32.31
C LYS A 5 44.61 -11.08 32.07
N GLN A 6 44.07 -10.18 31.24
CA GLN A 6 42.69 -10.16 30.79
C GLN A 6 42.42 -11.42 29.95
N ARG A 7 41.57 -12.32 30.46
CA ARG A 7 41.03 -13.45 29.69
C ARG A 7 40.20 -12.88 28.53
N GLN A 8 40.71 -12.97 27.31
CA GLN A 8 39.86 -12.85 26.12
C GLN A 8 38.93 -14.06 26.12
N GLN A 9 37.61 -13.82 26.22
CA GLN A 9 36.65 -14.88 25.94
C GLN A 9 36.68 -15.16 24.43
N PRO A 10 36.68 -16.43 23.99
CA PRO A 10 36.54 -16.74 22.58
C PRO A 10 35.21 -16.19 22.07
N ILE A 11 35.25 -15.47 20.96
CA ILE A 11 34.07 -14.97 20.26
C ILE A 11 33.17 -16.18 19.97
N PRO A 12 31.88 -16.18 20.35
CA PRO A 12 30.98 -17.26 20.00
C PRO A 12 31.00 -17.44 18.49
N ASN A 13 31.19 -18.68 18.04
CA ASN A 13 31.16 -19.08 16.64
C ASN A 13 30.04 -18.31 15.93
N ARG A 14 30.39 -17.38 15.03
CA ARG A 14 29.40 -16.77 14.12
C ARG A 14 28.92 -17.93 13.26
N GLN A 15 27.85 -18.59 13.69
CA GLN A 15 27.07 -19.43 12.81
C GLN A 15 26.75 -18.53 11.61
N ALA A 16 27.23 -18.93 10.43
CA ALA A 16 26.86 -18.28 9.20
C ALA A 16 25.34 -18.19 9.20
N ALA A 17 24.79 -16.99 9.01
CA ALA A 17 23.36 -16.86 8.81
C ALA A 17 22.94 -17.89 7.75
N PRO A 18 21.85 -18.65 7.96
CA PRO A 18 21.39 -19.57 6.94
C PRO A 18 21.27 -18.79 5.63
N PRO A 19 21.63 -19.40 4.48
CA PRO A 19 21.52 -18.73 3.19
C PRO A 19 20.11 -18.19 3.08
N LEU A 20 19.99 -16.91 2.68
CA LEU A 20 18.69 -16.32 2.39
C LEU A 20 17.93 -17.30 1.49
N PRO A 21 16.63 -17.55 1.75
CA PRO A 21 15.85 -18.34 0.83
C PRO A 21 16.03 -17.77 -0.57
N PRO A 22 16.06 -18.60 -1.63
CA PRO A 22 16.13 -18.08 -2.98
C PRO A 22 15.06 -17.02 -3.10
N THR A 23 15.45 -15.81 -3.51
CA THR A 23 14.49 -14.76 -3.87
C THR A 23 13.46 -15.46 -4.75
N PRO A 24 12.16 -15.45 -4.40
CA PRO A 24 11.16 -16.00 -5.32
C PRO A 24 11.47 -15.39 -6.69
N PRO A 25 11.46 -16.19 -7.78
CA PRO A 25 11.63 -15.63 -9.11
C PRO A 25 10.73 -14.42 -9.15
N ALA A 26 11.31 -13.24 -9.47
CA ALA A 26 10.60 -11.97 -9.47
C ALA A 26 9.22 -12.28 -10.00
N VAL A 27 8.20 -12.17 -9.14
CA VAL A 27 6.84 -12.45 -9.55
C VAL A 27 6.66 -11.42 -10.64
N THR A 28 6.83 -11.82 -11.91
CA THR A 28 6.45 -11.02 -13.05
C THR A 28 5.05 -10.64 -12.67
N PRO A 29 4.77 -9.35 -12.38
CA PRO A 29 3.51 -8.96 -11.80
C PRO A 29 2.47 -9.61 -12.67
N GLN A 30 1.84 -10.65 -12.11
CA GLN A 30 0.95 -11.50 -12.87
C GLN A 30 -0.03 -10.53 -13.44
N VAL A 31 -0.21 -10.59 -14.75
CA VAL A 31 -1.00 -9.67 -15.57
C VAL A 31 -2.41 -9.61 -14.99
N ALA A 32 -2.60 -8.87 -13.90
CA ALA A 32 -3.85 -8.79 -13.19
C ALA A 32 -4.73 -8.02 -14.16
N PHE A 33 -5.78 -8.68 -14.65
CA PHE A 33 -6.70 -8.14 -15.66
C PHE A 33 -6.15 -7.99 -17.10
N GLY A 34 -5.10 -8.73 -17.48
CA GLY A 34 -4.70 -8.84 -18.90
C GLY A 34 -3.87 -7.68 -19.47
N TYR A 35 -3.43 -6.72 -18.65
CA TYR A 35 -2.56 -5.60 -19.06
C TYR A 35 -1.16 -5.65 -18.41
N ASN A 36 -0.14 -5.11 -19.10
CA ASN A 36 1.24 -4.97 -18.64
C ASN A 36 1.42 -3.71 -17.77
N PRO A 37 1.61 -3.84 -16.44
CA PRO A 37 1.76 -2.69 -15.55
C PRO A 37 3.06 -1.90 -15.77
N ALA A 38 4.06 -2.47 -16.44
CA ALA A 38 5.32 -1.78 -16.76
C ALA A 38 5.29 -1.05 -18.12
N GLY A 39 4.14 -1.02 -18.80
CA GLY A 39 3.98 -0.38 -20.10
C GLY A 39 4.08 1.15 -20.06
N PRO A 40 4.25 1.79 -21.23
CA PRO A 40 4.23 3.25 -21.33
C PRO A 40 2.89 3.84 -20.90
N ARG A 41 2.93 5.02 -20.26
CA ARG A 41 1.77 5.71 -19.69
C ARG A 41 1.82 7.21 -19.97
N GLU A 42 0.67 7.78 -20.31
CA GLU A 42 0.50 9.22 -20.58
C GLU A 42 -0.44 9.85 -19.54
N PRO A 43 -0.13 11.04 -18.99
CA PRO A 43 -1.01 11.73 -18.05
C PRO A 43 -2.29 12.19 -18.73
N VAL A 44 -3.40 12.14 -17.99
CA VAL A 44 -4.72 12.59 -18.45
C VAL A 44 -5.32 13.53 -17.43
N ASP A 45 -5.69 14.73 -17.88
CA ASP A 45 -6.25 15.76 -17.02
C ASP A 45 -7.69 15.41 -16.59
N ILE A 46 -7.97 15.60 -15.29
CA ILE A 46 -9.32 15.48 -14.74
C ILE A 46 -10.05 16.80 -14.96
N VAL A 47 -10.96 16.84 -15.94
CA VAL A 47 -11.72 18.06 -16.28
C VAL A 47 -12.88 18.30 -15.31
N SER A 48 -13.45 17.25 -14.73
CA SER A 48 -14.50 17.34 -13.71
C SER A 48 -14.52 16.08 -12.85
N SER A 49 -14.93 16.20 -11.59
CA SER A 49 -15.12 15.05 -10.70
C SER A 49 -16.44 15.14 -9.93
N LYS A 50 -17.04 13.99 -9.65
CA LYS A 50 -18.18 13.83 -8.73
C LYS A 50 -17.74 12.90 -7.61
N GLU A 51 -17.34 13.50 -6.50
CA GLU A 51 -16.84 12.75 -5.36
C GLU A 51 -17.77 12.94 -4.16
N GLY A 52 -18.13 11.84 -3.50
CA GLY A 52 -19.04 11.84 -2.36
C GLY A 52 -18.45 11.09 -1.16
N TRP A 53 -19.05 11.30 0.01
CA TRP A 53 -18.79 10.48 1.19
C TRP A 53 -19.68 9.24 1.16
N SER A 54 -19.07 8.07 1.35
CA SER A 54 -19.78 6.87 1.78
C SER A 54 -19.93 6.92 3.29
N GLU A 55 -21.15 6.78 3.80
CA GLU A 55 -21.44 6.81 5.24
C GLU A 55 -21.96 5.45 5.71
N PHE A 56 -21.43 4.97 6.84
CA PHE A 56 -21.77 3.69 7.44
C PHE A 56 -22.10 3.91 8.91
N THR A 57 -23.33 3.61 9.32
CA THR A 57 -23.71 3.62 10.73
C THR A 57 -23.45 2.24 11.31
N LEU A 58 -22.61 2.16 12.34
CA LEU A 58 -22.24 0.93 13.01
C LEU A 58 -23.22 0.63 14.16
N SER A 59 -23.21 -0.62 14.63
CA SER A 59 -24.11 -1.09 15.69
C SER A 59 -23.89 -0.42 17.05
N ASP A 60 -22.74 0.24 17.25
CA ASP A 60 -22.41 1.01 18.46
C ASP A 60 -22.78 2.49 18.35
N GLY A 61 -23.46 2.90 17.27
CA GLY A 61 -23.84 4.29 17.01
C GLY A 61 -22.75 5.13 16.34
N THR A 62 -21.55 4.58 16.09
CA THR A 62 -20.49 5.27 15.34
C THR A 62 -20.90 5.45 13.87
N VAL A 63 -20.68 6.65 13.33
CA VAL A 63 -20.80 6.89 11.88
C VAL A 63 -19.40 6.96 11.27
N LEU A 64 -19.04 5.96 10.46
CA LEU A 64 -17.85 5.99 9.63
C LEU A 64 -18.16 6.68 8.31
N ARG A 65 -17.26 7.56 7.88
CA ARG A 65 -17.33 8.24 6.59
C ARG A 65 -16.03 7.94 5.84
N ALA A 66 -16.15 7.51 4.60
CA ALA A 66 -15.02 7.24 3.71
C ALA A 66 -15.20 7.97 2.39
N LYS A 67 -14.11 8.52 1.86
CA LYS A 67 -14.09 9.17 0.54
C LYS A 67 -12.80 8.80 -0.18
N ALA A 68 -12.92 8.28 -1.41
CA ALA A 68 -11.80 8.16 -2.32
C ALA A 68 -11.52 9.51 -2.98
N VAL A 69 -10.25 9.91 -3.03
CA VAL A 69 -9.78 11.13 -3.70
C VAL A 69 -8.76 10.72 -4.75
N VAL A 70 -9.05 11.04 -6.01
CA VAL A 70 -8.15 10.74 -7.14
C VAL A 70 -7.11 11.85 -7.26
N LEU A 71 -5.85 11.47 -7.36
CA LEU A 71 -4.70 12.38 -7.39
C LEU A 71 -4.07 12.48 -8.78
N ASP A 72 -4.04 11.38 -9.52
CA ASP A 72 -3.43 11.29 -10.85
C ASP A 72 -4.16 10.21 -11.66
N VAL A 73 -4.29 10.46 -12.97
CA VAL A 73 -4.86 9.50 -13.92
C VAL A 73 -3.92 9.39 -15.10
N ARG A 74 -3.55 8.16 -15.44
CA ARG A 74 -2.68 7.88 -16.57
C ARG A 74 -3.29 6.84 -17.47
N LYS A 75 -3.25 7.06 -18.78
CA LYS A 75 -3.68 6.08 -19.76
C LYS A 75 -2.51 5.17 -20.14
N MET A 76 -2.74 3.87 -20.15
CA MET A 76 -1.77 2.86 -20.57
C MET A 76 -1.72 2.81 -22.10
N VAL A 77 -0.62 3.26 -22.69
CA VAL A 77 -0.50 3.40 -24.14
C VAL A 77 -0.48 2.02 -24.81
N GLY A 78 -1.37 1.82 -25.77
CA GLY A 78 -1.48 0.56 -26.53
C GLY A 78 -2.12 -0.60 -25.76
N GLN A 79 -2.72 -0.34 -24.60
CA GLN A 79 -3.35 -1.37 -23.78
C GLN A 79 -4.85 -1.14 -23.67
N TYR A 80 -5.61 -2.19 -23.98
CA TYR A 80 -7.07 -2.18 -24.01
C TYR A 80 -7.62 -3.37 -23.23
N ASN A 81 -8.79 -3.20 -22.61
CA ASN A 81 -9.51 -4.28 -21.95
C ASN A 81 -10.20 -5.21 -22.97
N GLN A 82 -10.96 -6.19 -22.48
CA GLN A 82 -11.66 -7.16 -23.34
C GLN A 82 -12.73 -6.53 -24.23
N ASP A 83 -13.25 -5.37 -23.85
CA ASP A 83 -14.26 -4.62 -24.58
C ASP A 83 -13.63 -3.63 -25.58
N GLY A 84 -12.29 -3.59 -25.68
CA GLY A 84 -11.56 -2.69 -26.56
C GLY A 84 -11.43 -1.26 -26.02
N GLU A 85 -11.69 -1.04 -24.73
CA GLU A 85 -11.56 0.26 -24.08
C GLU A 85 -10.14 0.47 -23.55
N PRO A 86 -9.58 1.68 -23.62
CA PRO A 86 -8.23 1.95 -23.12
C PRO A 86 -8.15 1.73 -21.61
N VAL A 87 -7.04 1.13 -21.16
CA VAL A 87 -6.79 0.90 -19.74
C VAL A 87 -6.25 2.18 -19.09
N TYR A 88 -6.78 2.53 -17.92
CA TYR A 88 -6.32 3.66 -17.11
C TYR A 88 -5.77 3.18 -15.75
N GLU A 89 -4.64 3.75 -15.36
CA GLU A 89 -4.08 3.70 -14.02
C GLU A 89 -4.53 4.93 -13.24
N MET A 90 -5.04 4.73 -12.03
CA MET A 90 -5.45 5.82 -11.13
C MET A 90 -4.64 5.76 -9.85
N GLN A 91 -4.00 6.88 -9.49
CA GLN A 91 -3.47 7.08 -8.15
C GLN A 91 -4.55 7.73 -7.29
N MET A 92 -4.92 7.10 -6.18
CA MET A 92 -5.94 7.62 -5.27
C MET A 92 -5.55 7.43 -3.81
N THR A 93 -6.15 8.24 -2.94
CA THR A 93 -6.05 8.10 -1.48
C THR A 93 -7.44 7.96 -0.87
N MET A 94 -7.51 7.24 0.25
CA MET A 94 -8.73 7.10 1.04
C MET A 94 -8.68 8.05 2.24
N VAL A 95 -9.62 8.99 2.28
CA VAL A 95 -9.87 9.83 3.45
C VAL A 95 -10.96 9.19 4.28
N ASN A 96 -10.68 8.93 5.55
CA ASN A 96 -11.62 8.28 6.47
C ASN A 96 -11.83 9.15 7.71
N GLN A 97 -13.06 9.20 8.19
CA GLN A 97 -13.44 9.92 9.41
C GLN A 97 -14.41 9.06 10.22
N ALA A 98 -14.18 8.96 11.53
CA ALA A 98 -15.14 8.37 12.46
C ALA A 98 -15.82 9.47 13.27
N ARG A 99 -17.16 9.41 13.36
CA ARG A 99 -17.96 10.19 14.31
C ARG A 99 -18.42 9.24 15.39
N VAL A 100 -17.64 9.20 16.47
CA VAL A 100 -17.79 8.25 17.58
C VAL A 100 -18.63 8.91 18.69
N PRO A 101 -19.63 8.22 19.25
CA PRO A 101 -20.37 8.65 20.44
C PRO A 101 -19.43 9.00 21.62
N GLU A 102 -19.79 10.00 22.44
CA GLU A 102 -18.96 10.51 23.54
C GLU A 102 -18.63 9.41 24.56
N GLU A 103 -19.56 8.51 24.83
CA GLU A 103 -19.42 7.41 25.78
C GLU A 103 -18.36 6.38 25.38
N LEU A 104 -18.03 6.30 24.08
CA LEU A 104 -16.99 5.42 23.54
C LEU A 104 -15.63 6.13 23.43
N LYS A 105 -15.57 7.45 23.64
CA LYS A 105 -14.30 8.20 23.60
C LYS A 105 -13.48 7.92 24.86
N LYS A 106 -12.16 7.78 24.68
CA LYS A 106 -11.23 7.69 25.80
C LYS A 106 -11.30 8.99 26.63
N LYS A 107 -11.65 8.87 27.91
CA LYS A 107 -11.60 9.99 28.85
C LYS A 107 -10.15 10.41 29.05
N GLY A 108 -9.87 11.70 28.85
CA GLY A 108 -8.56 12.32 29.07
C GLY A 108 -8.25 12.50 30.55
#